data_AF-A0A6I6JWJ3-F1
#
_entry.id   AF-A0A6I6JWJ3-F1
#
_cell.length_a   1.000
_cell.length_b   1.000
_cell.length_c   1.000
_cell.angle_alpha   90.00
_cell.angle_beta   90.00
_cell.angle_gamma   90.00
#
_symmetry.space_group_name_H-M   'P 1'
#
loop_
_entity.id
_entity.type
_entity.pdbx_description
1 polymer ?
#
loop_
_entity_poly.entity_id
_entity_poly.type
_entity_poly.pdbx_seq_one_letter_code
_entity_poly.pdbx_strand_id
1 'polypeptide(L)'
;MKKLTTLILLGILIVNSAYSQEKIWNETPEQKKERLAWWTDARFGMFIHWGLYAQAARHEWVKNRERITTEEYQKYFEIFNPDLFDPADWAKKAKAAGMKYAVITSKHHEGFTMFDSKYTDYKVTNTPYSKDIIKEWVDAFRAEGLRIGFYYSLIDWHHPDYTIDSRHPQRVETKEEYDKLNKNRDMAVYREYMKNQVREILTSYGKIDILWLDFSFPGEFGKGRDDWGSVELIKMVRELQPGIIIDDRADLQDVDGGWDFMTPEQYKVDKWPEIDGKKIPWETCQTFSGSWGYYRDEYTWKDNKQLLGLLIESVSKGGNLLLNVGPTARGVFDERADVALEKMGEWMKFNSRSIYGCTQAPNEFEAPANSLLTYNPETNRLYIHLLDYPLQKLRLPGYKGKVKYAQFLHDASEIRISEPRQHNRGGDDHSTGDLDLSVPVAKPNVEIPVIELFLN
;
A
#
# COMPACT_ATOMS: atom_id res chain seq x y z
N MET A 1 12.29 66.84 -46.56
CA MET A 1 13.64 66.31 -46.91
C MET A 1 14.46 66.33 -45.62
N LYS A 2 15.10 65.28 -45.08
CA LYS A 2 15.36 63.87 -45.42
C LYS A 2 15.71 63.17 -44.08
N LYS A 3 15.18 61.95 -43.90
CA LYS A 3 15.74 60.74 -43.27
C LYS A 3 16.61 60.86 -41.98
N LEU A 4 16.24 60.12 -40.94
CA LEU A 4 16.93 58.86 -40.64
C LEU A 4 16.08 57.93 -39.75
N THR A 5 15.74 56.78 -40.32
CA THR A 5 15.13 55.62 -39.70
C THR A 5 16.22 54.81 -39.00
N THR A 6 16.04 54.44 -37.73
CA THR A 6 16.73 53.30 -37.13
C THR A 6 15.74 52.53 -36.28
N LEU A 7 15.19 51.45 -36.84
CA LEU A 7 14.43 50.44 -36.11
C LEU A 7 15.45 49.55 -35.39
N ILE A 8 15.41 49.50 -34.06
CA ILE A 8 16.06 48.44 -33.27
C ILE A 8 15.01 47.35 -33.07
N LEU A 9 15.13 46.25 -33.81
CA LEU A 9 14.39 45.03 -33.56
C LEU A 9 15.07 44.29 -32.40
N LEU A 10 14.56 44.45 -31.17
CA LEU A 10 14.94 43.59 -30.06
C LEU A 10 14.16 42.28 -30.19
N GLY A 11 14.80 41.24 -30.73
CA GLY A 11 14.26 39.88 -30.72
C GLY A 11 14.24 39.35 -29.29
N ILE A 12 13.04 39.21 -28.73
CA ILE A 12 12.83 38.46 -27.48
C ILE A 12 13.02 36.97 -27.82
N LEU A 13 14.21 36.44 -27.60
CA LEU A 13 14.41 35.00 -27.46
C LEU A 13 13.81 34.59 -26.11
N ILE A 14 12.54 34.17 -26.13
CA ILE A 14 11.97 33.39 -25.04
C ILE A 14 12.69 32.04 -25.09
N VAL A 15 13.75 31.90 -24.30
CA VAL A 15 14.31 30.59 -23.97
C VAL A 15 13.27 29.91 -23.10
N ASN A 16 12.37 29.17 -23.74
CA ASN A 16 11.61 28.13 -23.03
C ASN A 16 12.64 27.10 -22.60
N SER A 17 13.17 27.27 -21.39
CA SER A 17 13.78 26.18 -20.66
C SER A 17 12.66 25.18 -20.39
N ALA A 18 12.42 24.28 -21.36
CA ALA A 18 11.77 23.03 -21.06
C ALA A 18 12.69 22.36 -20.02
N TYR A 19 12.28 22.38 -18.76
CA TYR A 19 12.90 21.56 -17.74
C TYR A 19 12.71 20.12 -18.22
N SER A 20 13.75 19.55 -18.84
CA SER A 20 13.81 18.11 -19.04
C SER A 20 13.75 17.52 -17.64
N GLN A 21 12.67 16.83 -17.31
CA GLN A 21 12.61 16.00 -16.12
C GLN A 21 13.84 15.09 -16.15
N GLU A 22 14.55 15.01 -15.03
CA GLU A 22 15.68 14.10 -14.92
C GLU A 22 15.13 12.68 -15.07
N LYS A 23 15.65 11.94 -16.06
CA LYS A 23 15.28 10.55 -16.30
C LYS A 23 16.36 9.66 -15.72
N ILE A 24 16.02 8.89 -14.70
CA ILE A 24 17.00 8.08 -13.93
C ILE A 24 16.88 6.58 -14.20
N TRP A 25 15.86 6.16 -14.95
CA TRP A 25 15.66 4.77 -15.38
C TRP A 25 15.10 4.71 -16.79
N ASN A 26 15.65 3.85 -17.64
CA ASN A 26 15.19 3.71 -19.02
C ASN A 26 14.22 2.54 -19.17
N GLU A 27 12.93 2.84 -19.07
CA GLU A 27 11.84 1.89 -19.25
C GLU A 27 10.73 2.56 -20.09
N THR A 28 10.10 1.83 -21.01
CA THR A 28 8.90 2.32 -21.72
C THR A 28 7.64 2.12 -20.88
N PRO A 29 6.54 2.84 -21.15
CA PRO A 29 5.27 2.60 -20.47
C PRO A 29 4.78 1.14 -20.54
N GLU A 30 5.01 0.44 -21.66
CA GLU A 30 4.66 -0.96 -21.86
C GLU A 30 5.51 -1.88 -20.97
N GLN A 31 6.81 -1.64 -20.89
CA GLN A 31 7.71 -2.39 -20.00
C GLN A 31 7.36 -2.17 -18.52
N LYS A 32 7.05 -0.92 -18.14
CA LYS A 32 6.57 -0.60 -16.78
C LYS A 32 5.27 -1.34 -16.46
N LYS A 33 4.33 -1.37 -17.42
CA LYS A 33 3.07 -2.12 -17.28
C LYS A 33 3.34 -3.62 -17.11
N GLU A 34 4.25 -4.20 -17.87
CA GLU A 34 4.63 -5.62 -17.74
C GLU A 34 5.26 -5.91 -16.37
N ARG A 35 6.18 -5.06 -15.90
CA ARG A 35 6.81 -5.19 -14.57
C ARG A 35 5.79 -5.10 -13.44
N LEU A 36 4.78 -4.23 -13.57
CA LEU A 36 3.70 -4.06 -12.60
C LEU A 36 2.58 -5.10 -12.71
N ALA A 37 2.51 -5.89 -13.79
CA ALA A 37 1.36 -6.75 -14.09
C ALA A 37 1.02 -7.70 -12.93
N TRP A 38 2.03 -8.38 -12.37
CA TRP A 38 1.82 -9.30 -11.26
C TRP A 38 1.17 -8.61 -10.05
N TRP A 39 1.52 -7.35 -9.81
CA TRP A 39 1.07 -6.59 -8.65
C TRP A 39 -0.33 -6.05 -8.86
N THR A 40 -0.63 -5.56 -10.08
CA THR A 40 -2.00 -5.18 -10.46
C THR A 40 -2.94 -6.38 -10.52
N ASP A 41 -2.43 -7.59 -10.75
CA ASP A 41 -3.24 -8.81 -10.68
C ASP A 41 -3.46 -9.29 -9.24
N ALA A 42 -2.44 -9.12 -8.39
CA ALA A 42 -2.42 -9.58 -7.01
C ALA A 42 -3.46 -8.89 -6.12
N ARG A 43 -3.62 -7.56 -6.26
CA ARG A 43 -4.55 -6.68 -5.54
C ARG A 43 -4.48 -6.61 -4.02
N PHE A 44 -4.06 -7.66 -3.33
CA PHE A 44 -4.15 -7.78 -1.89
C PHE A 44 -2.85 -8.30 -1.28
N GLY A 45 -2.27 -7.54 -0.37
CA GLY A 45 -1.03 -7.85 0.34
C GLY A 45 -1.13 -7.68 1.85
N MET A 46 -0.15 -8.26 2.55
CA MET A 46 0.04 -8.11 4.00
C MET A 46 1.12 -7.06 4.29
N PHE A 47 0.81 -6.07 5.12
CA PHE A 47 1.85 -5.27 5.78
C PHE A 47 2.18 -5.90 7.14
N ILE A 48 3.45 -5.88 7.55
CA ILE A 48 3.88 -6.34 8.86
C ILE A 48 4.76 -5.27 9.50
N HIS A 49 4.25 -4.63 10.55
CA HIS A 49 5.01 -3.70 11.39
C HIS A 49 5.44 -4.39 12.67
N TRP A 50 6.71 -4.80 12.70
CA TRP A 50 7.30 -5.45 13.86
C TRP A 50 8.71 -4.94 14.17
N GLY A 51 8.98 -4.77 15.46
CA GLY A 51 10.21 -4.19 16.01
C GLY A 51 10.12 -4.10 17.53
N LEU A 52 11.06 -3.37 18.15
CA LEU A 52 11.15 -3.24 19.60
C LEU A 52 9.92 -2.55 20.21
N TYR A 53 9.28 -1.65 19.44
CA TYR A 53 8.03 -1.01 19.84
C TYR A 53 6.90 -2.00 20.17
N ALA A 54 6.95 -3.25 19.68
CA ALA A 54 5.99 -4.28 20.06
C ALA A 54 6.04 -4.62 21.56
N GLN A 55 7.18 -4.42 22.23
CA GLN A 55 7.31 -4.58 23.69
C GLN A 55 6.70 -3.41 24.46
N ALA A 56 6.81 -2.20 23.91
CA ALA A 56 6.11 -1.04 24.45
C ALA A 56 4.59 -1.19 24.30
N ALA A 57 4.15 -1.88 23.24
CA ALA A 57 2.77 -2.30 22.97
C ALA A 57 1.77 -1.14 22.93
N ARG A 58 2.22 0.03 22.43
CA ARG A 58 1.42 1.26 22.33
C ARG A 58 1.86 2.17 21.18
N HIS A 59 1.97 1.56 19.99
CA HIS A 59 2.34 2.19 18.71
C HIS A 59 3.85 2.28 18.43
N GLU A 60 4.23 2.16 17.15
CA GLU A 60 5.60 2.25 16.65
C GLU A 60 6.23 3.65 16.76
N TRP A 61 5.40 4.69 16.94
CA TRP A 61 5.85 6.06 17.21
C TRP A 61 6.06 6.35 18.70
N VAL A 62 5.96 5.36 19.59
CA VAL A 62 6.08 5.56 21.05
C VAL A 62 7.36 6.32 21.45
N LYS A 63 8.51 6.02 20.82
CA LYS A 63 9.77 6.76 21.07
C LYS A 63 9.61 8.26 20.80
N ASN A 64 8.95 8.62 19.70
CA ASN A 64 8.68 10.02 19.34
C ASN A 64 7.60 10.68 20.22
N ARG A 65 6.47 9.99 20.42
CA ARG A 65 5.28 10.52 21.12
C ARG A 65 5.56 10.78 22.58
N GLU A 66 6.30 9.88 23.22
CA GLU A 66 6.67 9.97 24.64
C GLU A 66 8.06 10.60 24.85
N ARG A 67 8.73 11.08 23.78
CA ARG A 67 10.05 11.74 23.86
C ARG A 67 11.13 10.84 24.51
N ILE A 68 11.02 9.53 24.33
CA ILE A 68 11.90 8.54 24.97
C ILE A 68 13.31 8.67 24.41
N THR A 69 14.31 8.73 25.29
CA THR A 69 15.73 8.78 24.90
C THR A 69 16.20 7.42 24.36
N THR A 70 17.38 7.37 23.73
CA THR A 70 17.93 6.09 23.27
C THR A 70 18.26 5.18 24.47
N GLU A 71 18.75 5.75 25.57
CA GLU A 71 19.08 5.03 26.80
C GLU A 71 17.83 4.42 27.46
N GLU A 72 16.72 5.16 27.51
CA GLU A 72 15.46 4.66 28.07
C GLU A 72 14.81 3.59 27.19
N TYR A 73 15.02 3.67 25.88
CA TYR A 73 14.49 2.72 24.91
C TYR A 73 15.29 1.40 24.87
N GLN A 74 16.56 1.44 25.28
CA GLN A 74 17.50 0.31 25.27
C GLN A 74 16.98 -0.92 26.02
N LYS A 75 16.17 -0.73 27.06
CA LYS A 75 15.52 -1.83 27.81
C LYS A 75 14.72 -2.79 26.92
N TYR A 76 14.16 -2.31 25.81
CA TYR A 76 13.43 -3.17 24.87
C TYR A 76 14.39 -4.06 24.10
N PHE A 77 15.47 -3.48 23.56
CA PHE A 77 16.55 -4.19 22.87
C PHE A 77 17.16 -5.30 23.73
N GLU A 78 17.48 -5.01 25.00
CA GLU A 78 18.14 -5.94 25.92
C GLU A 78 17.32 -7.20 26.22
N ILE A 79 15.99 -7.15 26.09
CA ILE A 79 15.10 -8.26 26.41
C ILE A 79 14.33 -8.78 25.18
N PHE A 80 14.59 -8.26 23.98
CA PHE A 80 13.87 -8.67 22.77
C PHE A 80 14.16 -10.13 22.41
N ASN A 81 13.20 -10.99 22.73
CA ASN A 81 13.26 -12.43 22.50
C ASN A 81 11.87 -12.96 22.12
N PRO A 82 11.50 -12.94 20.83
CA PRO A 82 10.22 -13.42 20.36
C PRO A 82 10.18 -14.96 20.32
N ASP A 83 9.96 -15.55 21.49
CA ASP A 83 10.01 -17.00 21.74
C ASP A 83 8.90 -17.82 21.06
N LEU A 84 7.88 -17.16 20.51
CA LEU A 84 6.79 -17.76 19.74
C LEU A 84 6.81 -17.36 18.26
N PHE A 85 7.88 -16.74 17.78
CA PHE A 85 8.01 -16.38 16.37
C PHE A 85 8.06 -17.63 15.49
N ASP A 86 7.01 -17.79 14.67
CA ASP A 86 6.91 -18.78 13.62
C ASP A 86 6.50 -18.10 12.31
N PRO A 87 7.45 -17.74 11.43
CA PRO A 87 7.12 -17.09 10.17
C PRO A 87 6.37 -18.02 9.20
N ALA A 88 6.40 -19.34 9.38
CA ALA A 88 5.61 -20.26 8.58
C ALA A 88 4.12 -20.20 8.94
N ASP A 89 3.78 -20.01 10.23
CA ASP A 89 2.41 -19.71 10.65
C ASP A 89 1.91 -18.40 10.02
N TRP A 90 2.72 -17.34 10.08
CA TRP A 90 2.39 -16.05 9.49
C TRP A 90 2.14 -16.15 7.98
N ALA A 91 3.01 -16.85 7.25
CA ALA A 91 2.88 -17.06 5.81
C ALA A 91 1.61 -17.84 5.45
N LYS A 92 1.28 -18.90 6.21
CA LYS A 92 0.04 -19.67 6.03
C LYS A 92 -1.21 -18.82 6.26
N LYS A 93 -1.21 -18.00 7.31
CA LYS A 93 -2.32 -17.07 7.60
C LYS A 93 -2.50 -16.04 6.48
N ALA A 94 -1.41 -15.45 5.99
CA ALA A 94 -1.45 -14.53 4.86
C ALA A 94 -2.04 -15.18 3.59
N LYS A 95 -1.56 -16.38 3.25
CA LYS A 95 -2.06 -17.15 2.11
C LYS A 95 -3.53 -17.54 2.26
N ALA A 96 -3.93 -18.00 3.45
CA ALA A 96 -5.31 -18.39 3.75
C ALA A 96 -6.28 -17.19 3.67
N ALA A 97 -5.84 -16.00 4.08
CA ALA A 97 -6.59 -14.76 3.92
C ALA A 97 -6.73 -14.30 2.46
N GLY A 98 -5.98 -14.90 1.53
CA GLY A 98 -5.97 -14.54 0.11
C GLY A 98 -4.98 -13.43 -0.24
N MET A 99 -3.96 -13.16 0.58
CA MET A 99 -2.91 -12.23 0.20
C MET A 99 -1.94 -12.89 -0.79
N LYS A 100 -1.31 -12.09 -1.65
CA LYS A 100 -0.40 -12.56 -2.72
C LYS A 100 1.05 -12.08 -2.55
N TYR A 101 1.24 -11.11 -1.67
CA TYR A 101 2.53 -10.53 -1.34
C TYR A 101 2.52 -10.01 0.09
N ALA A 102 3.70 -9.78 0.63
CA ALA A 102 3.84 -9.18 1.95
C ALA A 102 4.99 -8.19 2.00
N VAL A 103 4.84 -7.15 2.80
CA VAL A 103 5.84 -6.11 3.06
C VAL A 103 6.11 -6.10 4.57
N ILE A 104 7.35 -6.36 4.99
CA ILE A 104 7.75 -6.33 6.40
C ILE A 104 8.71 -5.18 6.68
N THR A 105 8.60 -4.58 7.87
CA THR A 105 9.57 -3.61 8.37
C THR A 105 10.94 -4.24 8.56
N SER A 106 11.83 -4.08 7.59
CA SER A 106 13.26 -4.45 7.74
C SER A 106 13.97 -3.53 8.74
N LYS A 107 13.57 -2.25 8.75
CA LYS A 107 13.94 -1.22 9.73
C LYS A 107 12.82 -0.18 9.82
N HIS A 108 12.38 0.16 11.02
CA HIS A 108 11.45 1.28 11.26
C HIS A 108 12.18 2.53 11.78
N HIS A 109 11.47 3.63 12.00
CA HIS A 109 12.04 4.91 12.49
C HIS A 109 12.89 4.78 13.76
N GLU A 110 12.62 3.78 14.61
CA GLU A 110 13.41 3.55 15.82
C GLU A 110 14.88 3.17 15.55
N GLY A 111 15.22 2.85 14.29
CA GLY A 111 16.57 2.51 13.84
C GLY A 111 16.96 1.04 14.04
N PHE A 112 16.12 0.25 14.71
CA PHE A 112 16.38 -1.18 14.95
C PHE A 112 16.24 -1.98 13.66
N THR A 113 17.28 -2.71 13.31
CA THR A 113 17.28 -3.56 12.11
C THR A 113 16.84 -4.98 12.45
N MET A 114 15.84 -5.46 11.72
CA MET A 114 15.28 -6.82 11.85
C MET A 114 16.11 -7.87 11.12
N PHE A 115 17.26 -7.48 10.57
CA PHE A 115 18.17 -8.29 9.76
C PHE A 115 19.61 -8.15 10.26
N ASP A 116 20.51 -9.05 9.86
CA ASP A 116 21.90 -9.07 10.34
C ASP A 116 22.80 -8.05 9.60
N SER A 117 22.56 -6.75 9.81
CA SER A 117 23.34 -5.69 9.17
C SER A 117 24.80 -5.65 9.65
N LYS A 118 25.74 -5.37 8.74
CA LYS A 118 27.16 -5.14 9.09
C LYS A 118 27.47 -3.71 9.52
N TYR A 119 26.51 -2.80 9.38
CA TYR A 119 26.73 -1.36 9.56
C TYR A 119 26.21 -0.82 10.90
N THR A 120 25.58 -1.66 11.72
CA THR A 120 25.11 -1.28 13.06
C THR A 120 25.13 -2.47 14.01
N ASP A 121 25.34 -2.20 15.29
CA ASP A 121 25.11 -3.16 16.37
C ASP A 121 23.67 -3.14 16.90
N TYR A 122 22.86 -2.16 16.49
CA TYR A 122 21.45 -2.05 16.85
C TYR A 122 20.57 -2.91 15.92
N LYS A 123 20.78 -4.22 16.03
CA LYS A 123 20.21 -5.25 15.16
C LYS A 123 19.74 -6.46 15.94
N VAL A 124 18.82 -7.22 15.36
CA VAL A 124 18.21 -8.39 16.00
C VAL A 124 19.20 -9.48 16.41
N THR A 125 20.28 -9.68 15.66
CA THR A 125 21.31 -10.69 15.98
C THR A 125 22.11 -10.34 17.24
N ASN A 126 22.01 -9.10 17.72
CA ASN A 126 22.61 -8.64 18.97
C ASN A 126 21.61 -8.57 20.15
N THR A 127 20.39 -9.09 19.99
CA THR A 127 19.42 -9.26 21.10
C THR A 127 19.44 -10.71 21.61
N PRO A 128 18.74 -11.05 22.71
CA PRO A 128 18.64 -12.43 23.16
C PRO A 128 18.03 -13.40 22.13
N TYR A 129 17.30 -12.91 21.11
CA TYR A 129 16.82 -13.74 20.00
C TYR A 129 17.97 -14.28 19.14
N SER A 130 18.99 -13.45 18.88
CA SER A 130 20.27 -13.80 18.24
C SER A 130 20.22 -14.36 16.81
N LYS A 131 19.06 -14.31 16.13
CA LYS A 131 18.89 -14.83 14.75
C LYS A 131 18.35 -13.76 13.80
N ASP A 132 18.62 -13.94 12.51
CA ASP A 132 18.13 -13.06 11.43
C ASP A 132 16.65 -13.34 11.12
N ILE A 133 15.77 -12.51 11.67
CA ILE A 133 14.31 -12.62 11.49
C ILE A 133 13.93 -12.45 10.02
N ILE A 134 14.54 -11.51 9.31
CA ILE A 134 14.21 -11.25 7.91
C ILE A 134 14.56 -12.46 7.04
N LYS A 135 15.66 -13.15 7.31
CA LYS A 135 15.99 -14.41 6.62
C LYS A 135 14.90 -15.47 6.82
N GLU A 136 14.54 -15.75 8.07
CA GLU A 136 13.53 -16.76 8.42
C GLU A 136 12.16 -16.41 7.81
N TRP A 137 11.79 -15.13 7.82
CA TRP A 137 10.56 -14.62 7.24
C TRP A 137 10.52 -14.76 5.72
N VAL A 138 11.60 -14.37 5.01
CA VAL A 138 11.68 -14.49 3.55
C VAL A 138 11.54 -15.93 3.11
N ASP A 139 12.22 -16.86 3.77
CA ASP A 139 12.19 -18.28 3.42
C ASP A 139 10.77 -18.86 3.59
N ALA A 140 10.08 -18.52 4.68
CA ALA A 140 8.71 -18.96 4.94
C ALA A 140 7.67 -18.38 3.96
N PHE A 141 7.72 -17.08 3.70
CA PHE A 141 6.75 -16.42 2.80
C PHE A 141 6.93 -16.87 1.36
N ARG A 142 8.17 -17.08 0.90
CA ARG A 142 8.44 -17.66 -0.43
C ARG A 142 7.97 -19.10 -0.54
N ALA A 143 8.15 -19.91 0.51
CA ALA A 143 7.68 -21.30 0.51
C ALA A 143 6.16 -21.39 0.31
N GLU A 144 5.40 -20.39 0.77
CA GLU A 144 3.96 -20.29 0.54
C GLU A 144 3.57 -19.62 -0.80
N GLY A 145 4.56 -19.20 -1.60
CA GLY A 145 4.36 -18.58 -2.91
C GLY A 145 4.03 -17.09 -2.86
N LEU A 146 4.27 -16.43 -1.73
CA LEU A 146 4.04 -14.99 -1.57
C LEU A 146 5.23 -14.20 -2.12
N ARG A 147 4.94 -13.10 -2.82
CA ARG A 147 5.97 -12.14 -3.25
C ARG A 147 6.51 -11.35 -2.06
N ILE A 148 7.77 -10.95 -2.15
CA ILE A 148 8.52 -10.42 -1.01
C ILE A 148 8.74 -8.92 -1.15
N GLY A 149 8.32 -8.17 -0.15
CA GLY A 149 8.55 -6.74 -0.03
C GLY A 149 9.25 -6.37 1.26
N PHE A 150 10.09 -5.35 1.20
CA PHE A 150 10.71 -4.74 2.37
C PHE A 150 10.25 -3.30 2.53
N TYR A 151 9.70 -3.01 3.69
CA TYR A 151 9.63 -1.65 4.19
C TYR A 151 10.99 -1.28 4.76
N TYR A 152 11.48 -0.10 4.44
CA TYR A 152 12.69 0.46 4.99
C TYR A 152 12.50 1.93 5.31
N SER A 153 12.68 2.30 6.58
CA SER A 153 12.57 3.70 6.96
C SER A 153 13.80 4.52 6.56
N LEU A 154 13.54 5.61 5.83
CA LEU A 154 14.50 6.68 5.57
C LEU A 154 14.85 7.46 6.84
N ILE A 155 13.92 7.51 7.81
CA ILE A 155 14.10 8.11 9.13
C ILE A 155 14.86 7.14 10.04
N ASP A 156 15.76 7.68 10.87
CA ASP A 156 16.48 6.89 11.87
C ASP A 156 16.69 7.68 13.17
N TRP A 157 15.97 7.30 14.22
CA TRP A 157 16.05 7.92 15.55
C TRP A 157 17.16 7.33 16.42
N HIS A 158 18.01 6.45 15.88
CA HIS A 158 19.14 5.86 16.59
C HIS A 158 20.47 6.39 16.06
N HIS A 159 20.64 6.49 14.74
CA HIS A 159 21.93 6.78 14.13
C HIS A 159 22.49 8.15 14.59
N PRO A 160 23.76 8.21 15.05
CA PRO A 160 24.33 9.43 15.64
C PRO A 160 24.44 10.60 14.64
N ASP A 161 24.71 10.31 13.36
CA ASP A 161 24.81 11.34 12.32
C ASP A 161 23.48 11.73 11.67
N TYR A 162 22.38 11.06 12.01
CA TYR A 162 21.06 11.50 11.53
C TYR A 162 20.73 12.85 12.17
N THR A 163 20.57 13.91 11.38
CA THR A 163 20.26 15.24 11.93
C THR A 163 18.84 15.27 12.49
N ILE A 164 18.71 15.83 13.70
CA ILE A 164 17.46 16.06 14.41
C ILE A 164 16.55 16.93 13.54
N ASP A 165 15.35 16.41 13.30
CA ASP A 165 14.29 17.02 12.51
C ASP A 165 12.99 17.13 13.34
N SER A 166 11.92 17.62 12.73
CA SER A 166 10.60 17.78 13.35
C SER A 166 9.90 16.46 13.72
N ARG A 167 10.40 15.30 13.27
CA ARG A 167 9.90 13.95 13.57
C ARG A 167 10.79 13.19 14.54
N HIS A 168 11.95 13.73 14.92
CA HIS A 168 12.84 13.08 15.88
C HIS A 168 12.28 13.16 17.32
N PRO A 169 12.51 12.17 18.20
CA PRO A 169 12.15 12.25 19.61
C PRO A 169 12.73 13.48 20.33
N GLN A 170 13.95 13.87 19.95
CA GLN A 170 14.67 15.05 20.45
C GLN A 170 14.34 16.37 19.71
N ARG A 171 13.26 16.42 18.91
CA ARG A 171 12.85 17.62 18.19
C ARG A 171 12.71 18.84 19.11
N VAL A 172 13.06 20.03 18.63
CA VAL A 172 13.00 21.30 19.37
C VAL A 172 12.14 22.32 18.61
N GLU A 173 11.99 23.53 19.13
CA GLU A 173 11.05 24.52 18.59
C GLU A 173 11.74 25.59 17.73
N THR A 174 13.00 25.90 18.00
CA THR A 174 13.71 27.01 17.34
C THR A 174 14.87 26.57 16.47
N LYS A 175 15.18 27.38 15.45
CA LYS A 175 16.29 27.13 14.51
C LYS A 175 17.63 27.06 15.24
N GLU A 176 17.86 27.93 16.22
CA GLU A 176 19.09 27.98 17.01
C GLU A 176 19.30 26.68 17.82
N GLU A 177 18.22 26.10 18.36
CA GLU A 177 18.29 24.83 19.09
C GLU A 177 18.59 23.66 18.14
N TYR A 178 17.94 23.62 16.97
CA TYR A 178 18.24 22.61 15.95
C TYR A 178 19.69 22.71 15.49
N ASP A 179 20.19 23.90 15.20
CA ASP A 179 21.57 24.12 14.78
C ASP A 179 22.57 23.68 15.86
N LYS A 180 22.23 23.89 17.15
CA LYS A 180 23.03 23.40 18.28
C LYS A 180 23.04 21.87 18.35
N LEU A 181 21.89 21.21 18.23
CA LEU A 181 21.78 19.74 18.29
C LEU A 181 22.41 19.04 17.08
N ASN A 182 22.41 19.71 15.93
CA ASN A 182 22.91 19.17 14.66
C ASN A 182 24.36 19.55 14.36
N LYS A 183 25.00 20.39 15.18
CA LYS A 183 26.36 20.90 14.94
C LYS A 183 27.40 19.82 14.61
N ASN A 184 27.27 18.63 15.21
CA ASN A 184 28.22 17.52 15.06
C ASN A 184 27.63 16.31 14.33
N ARG A 185 26.54 16.50 13.57
CA ARG A 185 25.86 15.42 12.85
C ARG A 185 26.01 15.64 11.35
N ASP A 186 26.37 14.59 10.62
CA ASP A 186 26.54 14.67 9.16
C ASP A 186 25.57 13.75 8.42
N MET A 187 24.54 14.35 7.80
CA MET A 187 23.58 13.60 6.99
C MET A 187 24.22 12.83 5.84
N ALA A 188 25.40 13.22 5.33
CA ALA A 188 26.09 12.46 4.30
C ALA A 188 26.57 11.10 4.83
N VAL A 189 27.04 11.04 6.08
CA VAL A 189 27.44 9.79 6.75
C VAL A 189 26.22 8.89 6.95
N TYR A 190 25.12 9.44 7.47
CA TYR A 190 23.87 8.68 7.61
C TYR A 190 23.35 8.17 6.25
N ARG A 191 23.42 8.99 5.20
CA ARG A 191 22.98 8.62 3.86
C ARG A 191 23.76 7.44 3.29
N GLU A 192 25.06 7.40 3.53
CA GLU A 192 25.90 6.27 3.11
C GLU A 192 25.58 5.01 3.92
N TYR A 193 25.40 5.12 5.24
CA TYR A 193 24.90 4.03 6.08
C TYR A 193 23.57 3.47 5.55
N MET A 194 22.62 4.35 5.23
CA MET A 194 21.31 4.00 4.71
C MET A 194 21.39 3.26 3.37
N LYS A 195 22.18 3.77 2.42
CA LYS A 195 22.39 3.12 1.11
C LYS A 195 23.03 1.74 1.26
N ASN A 196 23.98 1.62 2.17
CA ASN A 196 24.64 0.36 2.48
C ASN A 196 23.66 -0.68 3.04
N GLN A 197 22.78 -0.30 3.96
CA GLN A 197 21.73 -1.20 4.46
C GLN A 197 20.70 -1.59 3.39
N VAL A 198 20.26 -0.63 2.56
CA VAL A 198 19.37 -0.95 1.43
C VAL A 198 20.04 -1.94 0.47
N ARG A 199 21.34 -1.77 0.20
CA ARG A 199 22.11 -2.73 -0.59
C ARG A 199 22.15 -4.11 0.08
N GLU A 200 22.33 -4.21 1.40
CA GLU A 200 22.32 -5.49 2.12
C GLU A 200 20.99 -6.23 1.91
N ILE A 201 19.85 -5.55 2.12
CA ILE A 201 18.54 -6.20 2.00
C ILE A 201 18.21 -6.61 0.55
N LEU A 202 18.74 -5.89 -0.44
CA LEU A 202 18.52 -6.20 -1.85
C LEU A 202 19.51 -7.22 -2.43
N THR A 203 20.56 -7.61 -1.70
CA THR A 203 21.58 -8.56 -2.17
C THR A 203 21.65 -9.85 -1.36
N SER A 204 21.28 -9.80 -0.07
CA SER A 204 21.46 -10.93 0.86
C SER A 204 20.26 -11.86 0.96
N TYR A 205 19.08 -11.41 0.51
CA TYR A 205 17.83 -12.13 0.70
C TYR A 205 17.21 -12.65 -0.60
N GLY A 206 17.93 -12.66 -1.72
CA GLY A 206 17.41 -13.13 -3.02
C GLY A 206 16.55 -12.09 -3.73
N LYS A 207 15.57 -12.53 -4.54
CA LYS A 207 14.70 -11.62 -5.33
C LYS A 207 13.74 -10.86 -4.42
N ILE A 208 13.77 -9.53 -4.48
CA ILE A 208 12.85 -8.65 -3.77
C ILE A 208 11.91 -8.00 -4.80
N ASP A 209 10.60 -8.09 -4.55
CA ASP A 209 9.56 -7.63 -5.46
C ASP A 209 9.13 -6.19 -5.16
N ILE A 210 9.15 -5.75 -3.89
CA ILE A 210 8.74 -4.40 -3.47
C ILE A 210 9.80 -3.79 -2.54
N LEU A 211 10.18 -2.53 -2.79
CA LEU A 211 10.83 -1.67 -1.80
C LEU A 211 9.86 -0.55 -1.43
N TRP A 212 9.51 -0.47 -0.15
CA TRP A 212 8.56 0.49 0.39
C TRP A 212 9.32 1.44 1.32
N LEU A 213 9.56 2.68 0.89
CA LEU A 213 10.39 3.64 1.60
C LEU A 213 9.54 4.55 2.49
N ASP A 214 10.05 4.96 3.66
CA ASP A 214 9.24 5.77 4.56
C ASP A 214 10.04 6.72 5.47
N PHE A 215 9.85 8.03 5.40
CA PHE A 215 9.25 8.79 4.30
C PHE A 215 9.92 10.16 4.22
N SER A 216 9.72 10.84 3.10
CA SER A 216 10.06 12.24 2.93
C SER A 216 8.98 13.17 3.45
N PHE A 217 9.38 14.25 4.11
CA PHE A 217 8.54 15.33 4.62
C PHE A 217 9.30 16.66 4.44
N PRO A 218 9.46 17.15 3.18
CA PRO A 218 10.24 18.35 2.90
C PRO A 218 9.60 19.58 3.54
N GLY A 219 10.44 20.54 3.95
CA GLY A 219 10.02 21.76 4.63
C GLY A 219 11.02 22.20 5.70
N GLU A 220 10.64 23.21 6.49
CA GLU A 220 11.45 23.64 7.62
C GLU A 220 11.58 22.52 8.66
N PHE A 221 12.82 22.18 9.04
CA PHE A 221 13.14 21.00 9.87
C PHE A 221 12.55 19.69 9.30
N GLY A 222 12.36 19.65 7.99
CA GLY A 222 11.93 18.50 7.22
C GLY A 222 13.10 17.72 6.63
N LYS A 223 12.76 16.68 5.88
CA LYS A 223 13.74 15.92 5.07
C LYS A 223 13.16 15.53 3.73
N GLY A 224 13.96 15.65 2.68
CA GLY A 224 13.56 15.35 1.30
C GLY A 224 14.65 14.65 0.50
N ARG A 225 14.49 14.64 -0.83
CA ARG A 225 15.37 13.91 -1.75
C ARG A 225 16.85 14.20 -1.58
N ASP A 226 17.19 15.42 -1.21
CA ASP A 226 18.56 15.86 -1.04
C ASP A 226 19.17 15.36 0.26
N ASP A 227 18.38 15.13 1.31
CA ASP A 227 18.83 14.53 2.57
C ASP A 227 19.14 13.04 2.38
N TRP A 228 18.26 12.35 1.65
CA TRP A 228 18.33 10.91 1.38
C TRP A 228 19.28 10.56 0.23
N GLY A 229 19.59 11.52 -0.65
CA GLY A 229 20.18 11.23 -1.96
C GLY A 229 19.32 10.24 -2.75
N SER A 230 18.01 10.50 -2.79
CA SER A 230 17.01 9.59 -3.33
C SER A 230 17.33 9.16 -4.77
N VAL A 231 17.80 10.07 -5.62
CA VAL A 231 18.15 9.74 -7.02
C VAL A 231 19.16 8.60 -7.08
N GLU A 232 20.27 8.72 -6.35
CA GLU A 232 21.32 7.71 -6.34
C GLU A 232 20.90 6.43 -5.60
N LEU A 233 20.04 6.56 -4.59
CA LEU A 233 19.42 5.42 -3.94
C LEU A 233 18.57 4.61 -4.93
N ILE A 234 17.68 5.26 -5.69
CA ILE A 234 16.79 4.58 -6.64
C ILE A 234 17.56 4.00 -7.82
N LYS A 235 18.58 4.69 -8.34
CA LYS A 235 19.48 4.12 -9.37
C LYS A 235 20.10 2.80 -8.87
N MET A 236 20.68 2.81 -7.67
CA MET A 236 21.25 1.60 -7.05
C MET A 236 20.21 0.49 -6.89
N VAL A 237 19.01 0.82 -6.41
CA VAL A 237 17.93 -0.17 -6.21
C VAL A 237 17.57 -0.85 -7.53
N ARG A 238 17.40 -0.08 -8.61
CA ARG A 238 17.04 -0.61 -9.93
C ARG A 238 18.18 -1.36 -10.60
N GLU A 239 19.44 -0.98 -10.37
CA GLU A 239 20.61 -1.75 -10.80
C GLU A 239 20.68 -3.11 -10.12
N LEU A 240 20.41 -3.18 -8.81
CA LEU A 240 20.47 -4.41 -8.03
C LEU A 240 19.28 -5.35 -8.33
N GLN A 241 18.09 -4.79 -8.48
CA GLN A 241 16.84 -5.53 -8.67
C GLN A 241 15.98 -4.86 -9.76
N PRO A 242 16.27 -5.05 -11.07
CA PRO A 242 15.56 -4.36 -12.15
C PRO A 242 14.05 -4.59 -12.20
N GLY A 243 13.56 -5.68 -11.61
CA GLY A 243 12.14 -6.02 -11.53
C GLY A 243 11.42 -5.51 -10.28
N ILE A 244 12.10 -4.85 -9.35
CA ILE A 244 11.52 -4.33 -8.10
C ILE A 244 10.55 -3.18 -8.41
N ILE A 245 9.50 -3.04 -7.61
CA ILE A 245 8.61 -1.87 -7.63
C ILE A 245 8.82 -1.01 -6.39
N ILE A 246 8.75 0.30 -6.56
CA ILE A 246 9.08 1.29 -5.51
C ILE A 246 7.92 2.27 -5.34
N ASP A 247 7.61 2.62 -4.10
CA ASP A 247 6.58 3.60 -3.78
C ASP A 247 7.03 5.04 -4.06
N ASP A 248 6.15 6.01 -3.78
CA ASP A 248 6.33 7.43 -4.10
C ASP A 248 6.91 8.27 -2.94
N ARG A 249 7.37 7.63 -1.87
CA ARG A 249 7.79 8.30 -0.61
C ARG A 249 9.24 8.76 -0.58
N ALA A 250 9.98 8.58 -1.67
CA ALA A 250 11.37 9.05 -1.81
C ALA A 250 11.51 10.52 -2.21
N ASP A 251 10.41 11.28 -2.33
CA ASP A 251 10.38 12.66 -2.87
C ASP A 251 10.97 12.73 -4.29
N LEU A 252 10.45 11.91 -5.21
CA LEU A 252 10.90 11.84 -6.61
C LEU A 252 9.73 11.81 -7.61
N GLN A 253 8.56 12.33 -7.23
CA GLN A 253 7.35 12.24 -8.06
C GLN A 253 7.50 12.96 -9.42
N ASP A 254 8.36 13.97 -9.49
CA ASP A 254 8.74 14.76 -10.67
C ASP A 254 9.91 14.18 -11.48
N VAL A 255 10.50 13.04 -11.05
CA VAL A 255 11.65 12.40 -11.68
C VAL A 255 11.21 11.13 -12.40
N ASP A 256 11.46 11.05 -13.72
CA ASP A 256 11.09 9.89 -14.52
C ASP A 256 11.93 8.66 -14.11
N GLY A 257 11.25 7.58 -13.74
CA GLY A 257 11.85 6.38 -13.15
C GLY A 257 12.07 6.44 -11.64
N GLY A 258 11.70 7.54 -10.97
CA GLY A 258 11.88 7.74 -9.52
C GLY A 258 10.98 6.89 -8.62
N TRP A 259 9.87 6.38 -9.15
CA TRP A 259 8.81 5.69 -8.40
C TRP A 259 7.88 4.91 -9.34
N ASP A 260 7.09 3.99 -8.79
CA ASP A 260 6.22 3.10 -9.55
C ASP A 260 4.73 3.21 -9.21
N PHE A 261 4.40 3.43 -7.94
CA PHE A 261 3.01 3.51 -7.47
C PHE A 261 2.86 4.52 -6.33
N MET A 262 1.65 5.07 -6.19
CA MET A 262 1.29 6.02 -5.12
C MET A 262 0.76 5.30 -3.89
N THR A 263 0.96 5.89 -2.70
CA THR A 263 0.63 5.29 -1.40
C THR A 263 -0.37 6.07 -0.52
N PRO A 264 -1.66 6.22 -0.92
CA PRO A 264 -2.69 6.81 -0.06
C PRO A 264 -2.80 6.08 1.30
N GLU A 265 -2.60 6.79 2.41
CA GLU A 265 -2.50 6.17 3.74
C GLU A 265 -3.74 6.44 4.60
N GLN A 266 -4.38 5.39 5.14
CA GLN A 266 -5.48 5.50 6.12
C GLN A 266 -6.72 6.28 5.64
N TYR A 267 -6.86 6.52 4.34
CA TYR A 267 -8.09 7.07 3.73
C TYR A 267 -8.44 6.35 2.43
N LYS A 268 -9.71 6.49 2.03
CA LYS A 268 -10.24 5.97 0.77
C LYS A 268 -10.10 7.03 -0.31
N VAL A 269 -9.60 6.65 -1.49
CA VAL A 269 -9.57 7.56 -2.64
C VAL A 269 -10.98 7.70 -3.22
N ASP A 270 -11.40 8.90 -3.64
CA ASP A 270 -12.73 9.10 -4.23
C ASP A 270 -12.84 8.48 -5.63
N LYS A 271 -11.77 8.58 -6.42
CA LYS A 271 -11.65 8.03 -7.77
C LYS A 271 -10.25 7.43 -7.98
N TRP A 272 -10.07 6.71 -9.08
CA TRP A 272 -8.73 6.28 -9.50
C TRP A 272 -7.82 7.51 -9.58
N PRO A 273 -6.70 7.55 -8.84
CA PRO A 273 -5.82 8.71 -8.88
C PRO A 273 -5.19 8.94 -10.25
N GLU A 274 -5.06 10.22 -10.62
CA GLU A 274 -4.62 10.65 -11.94
C GLU A 274 -3.55 11.75 -11.81
N ILE A 275 -2.51 11.69 -12.64
CA ILE A 275 -1.55 12.77 -12.86
C ILE A 275 -1.57 13.08 -14.35
N ASP A 276 -1.78 14.36 -14.70
CA ASP A 276 -1.91 14.83 -16.09
C ASP A 276 -2.93 14.01 -16.92
N GLY A 277 -4.05 13.65 -16.29
CA GLY A 277 -5.12 12.85 -16.91
C GLY A 277 -4.81 11.37 -17.11
N LYS A 278 -3.65 10.87 -16.63
CA LYS A 278 -3.28 9.46 -16.70
C LYS A 278 -3.52 8.79 -15.35
N LYS A 279 -4.21 7.64 -15.38
CA LYS A 279 -4.42 6.78 -14.21
C LYS A 279 -3.09 6.25 -13.68
N ILE A 280 -2.87 6.39 -12.38
CA ILE A 280 -1.63 6.01 -11.71
C ILE A 280 -1.84 4.70 -10.93
N PRO A 281 -0.94 3.72 -11.02
CA PRO A 281 -0.93 2.57 -10.12
C PRO A 281 -0.84 3.03 -8.66
N TRP A 282 -1.66 2.48 -7.78
CA TRP A 282 -1.69 2.93 -6.39
C TRP A 282 -2.06 1.79 -5.45
N GLU A 283 -1.62 1.92 -4.21
CA GLU A 283 -1.90 0.99 -3.13
C GLU A 283 -2.20 1.77 -1.87
N THR A 284 -3.36 1.52 -1.27
CA THR A 284 -3.61 2.03 0.07
C THR A 284 -3.08 1.05 1.09
N CYS A 285 -2.30 1.58 2.03
CA CYS A 285 -1.95 0.88 3.23
C CYS A 285 -2.99 1.21 4.33
N GLN A 286 -3.49 0.17 4.98
CA GLN A 286 -4.53 0.29 6.00
C GLN A 286 -4.17 -0.57 7.21
N THR A 287 -4.42 -0.06 8.41
CA THR A 287 -4.36 -0.81 9.66
C THR A 287 -5.70 -1.45 9.98
N PHE A 288 -5.72 -2.50 10.81
CA PHE A 288 -6.98 -2.95 11.41
C PHE A 288 -7.58 -1.91 12.35
N SER A 289 -6.75 -1.09 13.00
CA SER A 289 -7.17 -0.09 14.00
C SER A 289 -6.52 1.28 13.72
N GLY A 290 -6.10 2.06 14.72
CA GLY A 290 -5.34 3.30 14.56
C GLY A 290 -3.82 3.15 14.67
N SER A 291 -3.28 1.93 14.76
CA SER A 291 -1.86 1.66 15.00
C SER A 291 -1.28 0.66 13.98
N TRP A 292 -0.05 0.90 13.52
CA TRP A 292 0.67 -0.03 12.65
C TRP A 292 1.36 -1.11 13.47
N GLY A 293 2.22 -0.71 14.42
CA GLY A 293 2.81 -1.62 15.39
C GLY A 293 1.79 -2.12 16.42
N TYR A 294 2.12 -3.21 17.10
CA TYR A 294 1.27 -3.78 18.14
C TYR A 294 0.88 -2.73 19.20
N TYR A 295 -0.43 -2.57 19.40
CA TYR A 295 -1.00 -1.73 20.45
C TYR A 295 -2.07 -2.54 21.20
N ARG A 296 -1.69 -3.03 22.39
CA ARG A 296 -2.54 -3.90 23.22
C ARG A 296 -3.89 -3.26 23.52
N ASP A 297 -3.88 -1.99 23.91
CA ASP A 297 -5.04 -1.27 24.45
C ASP A 297 -5.78 -0.42 23.39
N GLU A 298 -5.62 -0.74 22.10
CA GLU A 298 -6.36 -0.12 20.99
C GLU A 298 -7.63 -0.91 20.67
N TYR A 299 -8.80 -0.27 20.76
CA TYR A 299 -10.12 -0.92 20.64
C TYR A 299 -10.93 -0.46 19.42
N THR A 300 -10.41 0.44 18.58
CA THR A 300 -11.09 0.97 17.39
C THR A 300 -10.92 0.08 16.14
N TRP A 301 -10.96 -1.23 16.32
CA TRP A 301 -10.74 -2.19 15.23
C TRP A 301 -11.88 -2.18 14.21
N LYS A 302 -11.51 -2.20 12.94
CA LYS A 302 -12.43 -2.35 11.81
C LYS A 302 -13.07 -3.74 11.83
N ASP A 303 -14.36 -3.80 11.55
CA ASP A 303 -15.04 -5.09 11.38
C ASP A 303 -14.77 -5.70 9.99
N ASN A 304 -15.18 -6.96 9.79
CA ASN A 304 -14.93 -7.68 8.54
C ASN A 304 -15.64 -7.05 7.33
N LYS A 305 -16.81 -6.42 7.51
CA LYS A 305 -17.51 -5.73 6.43
C LYS A 305 -16.71 -4.51 5.99
N GLN A 306 -16.13 -3.76 6.93
CA GLN A 306 -15.26 -2.61 6.65
C GLN A 306 -13.97 -3.05 5.94
N LEU A 307 -13.34 -4.13 6.38
CA LEU A 307 -12.10 -4.66 5.78
C LEU A 307 -12.33 -5.16 4.35
N LEU A 308 -13.38 -5.94 4.12
CA LEU A 308 -13.76 -6.38 2.77
C LEU A 308 -14.17 -5.18 1.91
N GLY A 309 -14.88 -4.21 2.48
CA GLY A 309 -15.22 -2.95 1.82
C GLY A 309 -13.97 -2.19 1.35
N LEU A 310 -12.92 -2.10 2.16
CA LEU A 310 -11.65 -1.49 1.78
C LEU A 310 -10.99 -2.23 0.61
N LEU A 311 -10.98 -3.56 0.63
CA LEU A 311 -10.41 -4.37 -0.45
C LEU A 311 -11.18 -4.14 -1.77
N ILE A 312 -12.50 -4.32 -1.73
CA ILE A 312 -13.38 -4.18 -2.89
C ILE A 312 -13.27 -2.77 -3.47
N GLU A 313 -13.31 -1.75 -2.61
CA GLU A 313 -13.26 -0.35 -3.03
C GLU A 313 -11.92 0.01 -3.67
N SER A 314 -10.82 -0.51 -3.14
CA SER A 314 -9.49 -0.35 -3.74
C SER A 314 -9.45 -0.92 -5.16
N VAL A 315 -9.93 -2.16 -5.33
CA VAL A 315 -9.97 -2.82 -6.65
C VAL A 315 -10.94 -2.12 -7.61
N SER A 316 -12.09 -1.65 -7.14
CA SER A 316 -13.08 -0.91 -7.96
C SER A 316 -12.53 0.40 -8.53
N LYS A 317 -11.43 0.88 -7.96
CA LYS A 317 -10.73 2.11 -8.36
C LYS A 317 -9.31 1.79 -8.86
N GLY A 318 -9.08 0.53 -9.25
CA GLY A 318 -7.85 0.06 -9.91
C GLY A 318 -6.62 -0.06 -9.02
N GLY A 319 -6.77 0.05 -7.71
CA GLY A 319 -5.67 -0.01 -6.75
C GLY A 319 -5.58 -1.33 -6.00
N ASN A 320 -4.57 -1.38 -5.15
CA ASN A 320 -4.30 -2.49 -4.25
C ASN A 320 -4.60 -2.10 -2.79
N LEU A 321 -4.86 -3.11 -1.96
CA LEU A 321 -4.91 -2.99 -0.50
C LEU A 321 -3.71 -3.71 0.10
N LEU A 322 -2.92 -2.98 0.90
CA LEU A 322 -1.89 -3.52 1.77
C LEU A 322 -2.38 -3.44 3.23
N LEU A 323 -2.89 -4.56 3.75
CA LEU A 323 -3.52 -4.62 5.08
C LEU A 323 -2.50 -5.02 6.15
N ASN A 324 -2.34 -4.19 7.17
CA ASN A 324 -1.30 -4.34 8.18
C ASN A 324 -1.68 -5.27 9.34
N VAL A 325 -0.73 -6.11 9.75
CA VAL A 325 -0.67 -6.75 11.08
C VAL A 325 0.49 -6.17 11.89
N GLY A 326 0.26 -6.01 13.19
CA GLY A 326 1.30 -5.65 14.17
C GLY A 326 1.54 -6.81 15.14
N PRO A 327 2.53 -7.69 14.90
CA PRO A 327 2.80 -8.82 15.77
C PRO A 327 3.22 -8.38 17.18
N THR A 328 2.85 -9.20 18.17
CA THR A 328 3.26 -9.00 19.56
C THR A 328 4.78 -9.13 19.73
N ALA A 329 5.33 -8.66 20.85
CA ALA A 329 6.75 -8.83 21.18
C ALA A 329 7.21 -10.30 21.24
N ARG A 330 6.28 -11.25 21.42
CA ARG A 330 6.59 -12.68 21.44
C ARG A 330 6.62 -13.33 20.05
N GLY A 331 6.21 -12.61 18.99
CA GLY A 331 6.25 -13.13 17.62
C GLY A 331 4.96 -13.80 17.14
N VAL A 332 3.82 -13.53 17.78
CA VAL A 332 2.49 -13.98 17.31
C VAL A 332 1.63 -12.80 16.87
N PHE A 333 0.72 -13.03 15.92
CA PHE A 333 -0.33 -12.06 15.62
C PHE A 333 -1.30 -11.92 16.79
N ASP A 334 -1.91 -10.74 16.90
CA ASP A 334 -3.02 -10.51 17.83
C ASP A 334 -4.21 -11.38 17.42
N GLU A 335 -4.91 -12.00 18.38
CA GLU A 335 -6.08 -12.84 18.13
C GLU A 335 -7.13 -12.13 17.28
N ARG A 336 -7.30 -10.82 17.46
CA ARG A 336 -8.25 -10.00 16.68
C ARG A 336 -7.85 -9.95 15.20
N ALA A 337 -6.55 -9.90 14.91
CA ALA A 337 -6.04 -9.97 13.55
C ALA A 337 -6.21 -11.38 12.96
N ASP A 338 -5.93 -12.43 13.75
CA ASP A 338 -6.13 -13.82 13.31
C ASP A 338 -7.60 -14.08 12.90
N VAL A 339 -8.57 -13.68 13.75
CA VAL A 339 -10.01 -13.83 13.46
C VAL A 339 -10.42 -13.03 12.23
N ALA A 340 -9.91 -11.81 12.06
CA ALA A 340 -10.25 -10.98 10.91
C ALA A 340 -9.67 -11.57 9.59
N LEU A 341 -8.42 -12.02 9.61
CA LEU A 341 -7.79 -12.67 8.46
C LEU A 341 -8.49 -13.97 8.06
N GLU A 342 -8.90 -14.79 9.04
CA GLU A 342 -9.68 -16.01 8.80
C GLU A 342 -11.00 -15.68 8.08
N LYS A 343 -11.78 -14.73 8.61
CA LYS A 343 -13.05 -14.28 8.04
C LYS A 343 -12.91 -13.70 6.63
N MET A 344 -11.84 -12.94 6.38
CA MET A 344 -11.52 -12.47 5.02
C MET A 344 -11.19 -13.64 4.10
N GLY A 345 -10.42 -14.62 4.58
CA GLY A 345 -10.10 -15.85 3.85
C GLY A 345 -11.33 -16.67 3.47
N GLU A 346 -12.29 -16.83 4.39
CA GLU A 346 -13.58 -17.49 4.13
C GLU A 346 -14.33 -16.82 2.97
N TRP A 347 -14.36 -15.48 2.93
CA TRP A 347 -14.98 -14.73 1.84
C TRP A 347 -14.20 -14.86 0.53
N MET A 348 -12.87 -14.72 0.58
CA MET A 348 -11.97 -14.81 -0.57
C MET A 348 -12.01 -16.18 -1.25
N LYS A 349 -12.20 -17.26 -0.50
CA LYS A 349 -12.35 -18.63 -1.02
C LYS A 349 -13.36 -18.72 -2.16
N PHE A 350 -14.48 -18.01 -2.03
CA PHE A 350 -15.58 -18.06 -3.00
C PHE A 350 -15.61 -16.86 -3.95
N ASN A 351 -15.14 -15.69 -3.49
CA ASN A 351 -15.32 -14.44 -4.20
C ASN A 351 -14.03 -13.89 -4.83
N SER A 352 -12.87 -14.53 -4.64
CA SER A 352 -11.58 -14.03 -5.16
C SER A 352 -11.54 -13.71 -6.65
N ARG A 353 -12.39 -14.34 -7.48
CA ARG A 353 -12.53 -14.03 -8.92
C ARG A 353 -12.96 -12.59 -9.19
N SER A 354 -13.60 -11.92 -8.24
CA SER A 354 -13.98 -10.50 -8.32
C SER A 354 -12.90 -9.55 -7.80
N ILE A 355 -11.77 -10.07 -7.34
CA ILE A 355 -10.64 -9.30 -6.80
C ILE A 355 -9.43 -9.44 -7.71
N TYR A 356 -8.90 -10.66 -7.88
CA TYR A 356 -7.67 -10.86 -8.64
C TYR A 356 -7.87 -10.62 -10.13
N GLY A 357 -6.91 -9.93 -10.75
CA GLY A 357 -6.99 -9.50 -12.15
C GLY A 357 -8.13 -8.51 -12.44
N CYS A 358 -8.87 -8.07 -11.41
CA CYS A 358 -9.95 -7.11 -11.59
C CYS A 358 -9.44 -5.68 -11.49
N THR A 359 -10.22 -4.74 -12.00
CA THR A 359 -9.94 -3.30 -12.02
C THR A 359 -11.25 -2.51 -12.00
N GLN A 360 -11.17 -1.19 -12.15
CA GLN A 360 -12.33 -0.31 -12.31
C GLN A 360 -13.20 -0.74 -13.48
N ALA A 361 -14.52 -0.75 -13.27
CA ALA A 361 -15.49 -1.04 -14.31
C ALA A 361 -15.46 -0.01 -15.46
N PRO A 362 -15.78 -0.42 -16.70
CA PRO A 362 -15.97 0.51 -17.81
C PRO A 362 -17.04 1.57 -17.51
N ASN A 363 -16.86 2.78 -18.04
CA ASN A 363 -17.69 3.96 -17.71
C ASN A 363 -19.18 3.80 -18.10
N GLU A 364 -19.49 2.88 -19.01
CA GLU A 364 -20.86 2.57 -19.43
C GLU A 364 -21.65 1.72 -18.44
N PHE A 365 -21.02 1.31 -17.32
CA PHE A 365 -21.63 0.59 -16.22
C PHE A 365 -21.60 1.44 -14.95
N GLU A 366 -22.77 1.90 -14.53
CA GLU A 366 -22.93 2.56 -13.24
C GLU A 366 -23.15 1.52 -12.14
N ALA A 367 -22.56 1.76 -10.96
CA ALA A 367 -22.79 0.93 -9.79
C ALA A 367 -24.22 1.18 -9.27
N PRO A 368 -25.03 0.15 -9.04
CA PRO A 368 -26.28 0.30 -8.32
C PRO A 368 -26.08 0.91 -6.92
N ALA A 369 -27.13 1.51 -6.36
CA ALA A 369 -27.07 2.08 -5.02
C ALA A 369 -26.56 1.06 -3.98
N ASN A 370 -25.71 1.52 -3.06
CA ASN A 370 -25.09 0.71 -2.00
C ASN A 370 -24.32 -0.51 -2.52
N SER A 371 -23.68 -0.38 -3.68
CA SER A 371 -22.83 -1.41 -4.26
C SER A 371 -21.53 -0.84 -4.83
N LEU A 372 -20.58 -1.72 -5.11
CA LEU A 372 -19.35 -1.40 -5.84
C LEU A 372 -19.20 -2.34 -7.03
N LEU A 373 -18.52 -1.88 -8.07
CA LEU A 373 -18.22 -2.70 -9.25
C LEU A 373 -16.73 -3.03 -9.33
N THR A 374 -16.41 -4.28 -9.62
CA THR A 374 -15.09 -4.66 -10.12
C THR A 374 -15.23 -5.35 -11.46
N TYR A 375 -14.24 -5.22 -12.32
CA TYR A 375 -14.27 -5.74 -13.68
C TYR A 375 -12.99 -6.50 -14.02
N ASN A 376 -13.13 -7.70 -14.55
CA ASN A 376 -12.02 -8.49 -15.05
C ASN A 376 -11.96 -8.36 -16.60
N PRO A 377 -10.97 -7.65 -17.16
CA PRO A 377 -10.87 -7.42 -18.59
C PRO A 377 -10.51 -8.67 -19.40
N GLU A 378 -9.83 -9.65 -18.80
CA GLU A 378 -9.41 -10.88 -19.49
C GLU A 378 -10.58 -11.82 -19.72
N THR A 379 -11.46 -11.93 -18.73
CA THR A 379 -12.63 -12.83 -18.77
C THR A 379 -13.90 -12.13 -19.26
N ASN A 380 -13.87 -10.81 -19.45
CA ASN A 380 -15.04 -9.98 -19.74
C ASN A 380 -16.17 -10.24 -18.72
N ARG A 381 -15.84 -10.08 -17.43
CA ARG A 381 -16.77 -10.29 -16.31
C ARG A 381 -16.87 -9.03 -15.46
N LEU A 382 -18.10 -8.63 -15.17
CA LEU A 382 -18.41 -7.54 -14.26
C LEU A 382 -18.99 -8.12 -12.97
N TYR A 383 -18.52 -7.64 -11.83
CA TYR A 383 -18.95 -8.11 -10.52
C TYR A 383 -19.60 -6.98 -9.75
N ILE A 384 -20.81 -7.22 -9.24
CA ILE A 384 -21.54 -6.28 -8.38
C ILE A 384 -21.40 -6.77 -6.94
N HIS A 385 -20.77 -5.96 -6.10
CA HIS A 385 -20.58 -6.23 -4.68
C HIS A 385 -21.69 -5.54 -3.87
N LEU A 386 -22.57 -6.33 -3.26
CA LEU A 386 -23.75 -5.82 -2.55
C LEU A 386 -23.37 -5.44 -1.12
N LEU A 387 -22.93 -4.19 -0.91
CA LEU A 387 -22.57 -3.70 0.43
C LEU A 387 -23.78 -3.68 1.36
N ASP A 388 -24.94 -3.30 0.83
CA ASP A 388 -26.23 -3.53 1.46
C ASP A 388 -27.12 -4.38 0.55
N TYR A 389 -27.70 -5.43 1.12
CA TYR A 389 -28.44 -6.42 0.35
C TYR A 389 -29.85 -5.92 -0.02
N PRO A 390 -30.24 -5.93 -1.31
CA PRO A 390 -31.50 -5.35 -1.75
C PRO A 390 -32.70 -6.28 -1.48
N LEU A 391 -33.90 -5.70 -1.42
CA LEU A 391 -35.15 -6.46 -1.24
C LEU A 391 -35.67 -6.97 -2.58
N GLN A 392 -35.46 -8.27 -2.85
CA GLN A 392 -36.05 -9.05 -3.94
C GLN A 392 -35.68 -8.64 -5.38
N LYS A 393 -35.35 -7.37 -5.61
CA LYS A 393 -34.99 -6.83 -6.92
C LYS A 393 -33.82 -5.87 -6.81
N LEU A 394 -32.90 -5.96 -7.76
CA LEU A 394 -31.83 -5.00 -7.98
C LEU A 394 -31.95 -4.43 -9.39
N ARG A 395 -32.23 -3.13 -9.49
CA ARG A 395 -32.29 -2.40 -10.76
C ARG A 395 -30.87 -2.05 -11.21
N LEU A 396 -30.55 -2.33 -12.47
CA LEU A 396 -29.31 -1.95 -13.14
C LEU A 396 -29.61 -0.94 -14.27
N PRO A 397 -29.42 0.37 -14.03
CA PRO A 397 -29.72 1.40 -15.02
C PRO A 397 -28.80 1.31 -16.26
N GLY A 398 -29.36 1.25 -17.46
CA GLY A 398 -28.56 1.22 -18.70
C GLY A 398 -27.85 -0.11 -19.04
N TYR A 399 -28.20 -1.23 -18.39
CA TYR A 399 -27.59 -2.56 -18.60
C TYR A 399 -28.30 -3.43 -19.66
N LYS A 400 -29.47 -3.01 -20.17
CA LYS A 400 -30.25 -3.78 -21.15
C LYS A 400 -29.41 -4.05 -22.40
N GLY A 401 -29.42 -5.31 -22.84
CA GLY A 401 -28.66 -5.72 -24.03
C GLY A 401 -27.14 -5.73 -23.83
N LYS A 402 -26.63 -5.55 -22.60
CA LYS A 402 -25.20 -5.68 -22.26
C LYS A 402 -24.88 -6.92 -21.44
N VAL A 403 -25.89 -7.57 -20.84
CA VAL A 403 -25.73 -8.74 -19.96
C VAL A 403 -26.41 -9.97 -20.56
N LYS A 404 -25.66 -11.07 -20.67
CA LYS A 404 -26.13 -12.37 -21.15
C LYS A 404 -26.64 -13.27 -20.04
N TYR A 405 -25.97 -13.25 -18.88
CA TYR A 405 -26.24 -14.14 -17.76
C TYR A 405 -25.77 -13.50 -16.45
N ALA A 406 -26.45 -13.83 -15.36
CA ALA A 406 -26.12 -13.36 -14.02
C ALA A 406 -26.21 -14.52 -13.02
N GLN A 407 -25.27 -14.58 -12.09
CA GLN A 407 -25.27 -15.58 -11.02
C GLN A 407 -24.72 -15.00 -9.73
N PHE A 408 -25.04 -15.63 -8.60
CA PHE A 408 -24.25 -15.41 -7.40
C PHE A 408 -22.87 -16.04 -7.56
N LEU A 409 -21.82 -15.29 -7.22
CA LEU A 409 -20.45 -15.73 -7.42
C LEU A 409 -20.07 -16.92 -6.52
N HIS A 410 -20.64 -16.98 -5.32
CA HIS A 410 -20.24 -17.92 -4.29
C HIS A 410 -20.75 -19.36 -4.50
N ASP A 411 -21.86 -19.53 -5.22
CA ASP A 411 -22.48 -20.84 -5.46
C ASP A 411 -22.86 -21.11 -6.93
N ALA A 412 -22.63 -20.13 -7.82
CA ALA A 412 -23.00 -20.17 -9.23
C ALA A 412 -24.52 -20.37 -9.48
N SER A 413 -25.36 -20.02 -8.51
CA SER A 413 -26.81 -20.06 -8.69
C SER A 413 -27.28 -18.93 -9.61
N GLU A 414 -28.14 -19.25 -10.58
CA GLU A 414 -28.68 -18.29 -11.54
C GLU A 414 -29.47 -17.19 -10.84
N ILE A 415 -29.23 -15.94 -11.25
CA ILE A 415 -30.06 -14.79 -10.91
C ILE A 415 -30.88 -14.41 -12.14
N ARG A 416 -32.20 -14.49 -12.00
CA ARG A 416 -33.10 -14.23 -13.14
C ARG A 416 -33.05 -12.78 -13.55
N ILE A 417 -32.81 -12.59 -14.84
CA ILE A 417 -32.82 -11.30 -15.53
C ILE A 417 -34.23 -11.05 -16.08
N SER A 418 -34.78 -9.87 -15.85
CA SER A 418 -36.08 -9.46 -16.38
C SER A 418 -36.10 -8.00 -16.81
N GLU A 419 -37.04 -7.65 -17.68
CA GLU A 419 -37.32 -6.24 -17.94
C GLU A 419 -37.95 -5.58 -16.70
N PRO A 420 -37.57 -4.34 -16.39
CA PRO A 420 -38.25 -3.46 -15.44
C PRO A 420 -39.77 -3.58 -15.45
N ARG A 421 -40.37 -3.99 -14.33
CA ARG A 421 -41.83 -3.94 -14.14
C ARG A 421 -42.20 -2.95 -13.03
N GLN A 422 -42.92 -1.88 -13.37
CA GLN A 422 -43.58 -1.02 -12.39
C GLN A 422 -44.94 -1.61 -11.97
N HIS A 423 -45.27 -1.54 -10.69
CA HIS A 423 -46.66 -1.64 -10.23
C HIS A 423 -47.32 -0.27 -10.41
N ASN A 424 -48.23 -0.17 -11.39
CA ASN A 424 -49.05 0.99 -11.76
C ASN A 424 -49.16 2.12 -10.72
N ARG A 425 -48.52 3.26 -11.01
CA ARG A 425 -49.13 4.60 -10.89
C ARG A 425 -48.61 5.45 -12.04
N GLY A 426 -49.54 5.86 -12.90
CA GLY A 426 -49.34 6.59 -14.16
C GLY A 426 -48.11 7.49 -14.20
N GLY A 427 -47.18 7.11 -15.07
CA GLY A 427 -45.98 7.85 -15.41
C GLY A 427 -45.21 7.01 -16.42
N ASP A 428 -45.43 7.28 -17.70
CA ASP A 428 -44.53 6.80 -18.75
C ASP A 428 -43.14 7.37 -18.46
N ASP A 429 -42.23 6.52 -17.98
CA ASP A 429 -40.82 6.72 -18.24
C ASP A 429 -40.15 5.34 -18.29
N HIS A 430 -40.29 4.70 -19.44
CA HIS A 430 -39.40 3.62 -19.81
C HIS A 430 -38.00 4.21 -19.96
N SER A 431 -37.12 4.05 -18.97
CA SER A 431 -35.70 3.95 -19.27
C SER A 431 -35.52 2.68 -20.10
N THR A 432 -35.64 2.83 -21.43
CA THR A 432 -35.60 1.73 -22.41
C THR A 432 -34.30 0.92 -22.37
N GLY A 433 -33.31 1.34 -21.56
CA GLY A 433 -32.02 0.71 -21.35
C GLY A 433 -31.83 -0.05 -20.03
N ASP A 434 -32.84 -0.20 -19.16
CA ASP A 434 -32.65 -0.80 -17.82
C ASP A 434 -32.86 -2.32 -17.74
N LEU A 435 -32.29 -2.94 -16.70
CA LEU A 435 -32.38 -4.37 -16.39
C LEU A 435 -32.76 -4.59 -14.91
N ASP A 436 -33.67 -5.52 -14.60
CA ASP A 436 -33.93 -5.98 -13.23
C ASP A 436 -33.29 -7.36 -12.99
N LEU A 437 -32.56 -7.50 -11.88
CA LEU A 437 -32.11 -8.78 -11.33
C LEU A 437 -33.03 -9.21 -10.18
N SER A 438 -33.57 -10.43 -10.24
CA SER A 438 -34.39 -11.01 -9.17
C SER A 438 -33.53 -11.73 -8.15
N VAL A 439 -33.34 -11.13 -6.97
CA VAL A 439 -32.55 -11.72 -5.89
C VAL A 439 -33.46 -12.34 -4.81
N PRO A 440 -33.00 -13.35 -4.04
CA PRO A 440 -33.73 -13.87 -2.88
C PRO A 440 -34.00 -12.78 -1.84
N VAL A 441 -35.07 -12.91 -1.06
CA VAL A 441 -35.36 -11.97 0.06
C VAL A 441 -34.33 -12.13 1.18
N ALA A 442 -33.97 -13.36 1.52
CA ALA A 442 -32.93 -13.64 2.50
C ALA A 442 -31.55 -13.41 1.88
N LYS A 443 -30.69 -12.63 2.56
CA LYS A 443 -29.29 -12.50 2.18
C LYS A 443 -28.62 -13.88 2.23
N PRO A 444 -27.85 -14.29 1.20
CA PRO A 444 -26.99 -15.46 1.30
C PRO A 444 -26.07 -15.38 2.52
N ASN A 445 -25.63 -16.53 3.05
CA ASN A 445 -24.70 -16.58 4.19
C ASN A 445 -23.26 -16.23 3.77
N VAL A 446 -23.09 -15.01 3.26
CA VAL A 446 -21.84 -14.41 2.80
C VAL A 446 -21.83 -12.98 3.36
N GLU A 447 -20.68 -12.53 3.88
CA GLU A 447 -20.55 -11.19 4.47
C GLU A 447 -21.00 -10.11 3.48
N ILE A 448 -20.37 -10.05 2.31
CA ILE A 448 -20.74 -9.22 1.16
C ILE A 448 -21.05 -10.14 -0.04
N PRO A 449 -22.33 -10.38 -0.39
CA PRO A 449 -22.67 -11.17 -1.57
C PRO A 449 -22.21 -10.48 -2.87
N VAL A 450 -21.71 -11.27 -3.82
CA VAL A 450 -21.25 -10.79 -5.12
C VAL A 450 -22.08 -11.42 -6.22
N ILE A 451 -22.56 -10.60 -7.16
CA ILE A 451 -23.20 -11.03 -8.40
C ILE A 451 -22.17 -10.99 -9.52
N GLU A 452 -21.97 -12.09 -10.22
CA GLU A 452 -21.16 -12.19 -11.43
C GLU A 452 -22.05 -11.99 -12.66
N LEU A 453 -21.71 -11.01 -13.48
CA LEU A 453 -22.36 -10.71 -14.75
C LEU A 453 -21.48 -11.16 -15.92
N PHE A 454 -22.09 -11.92 -16.81
CA PHE A 454 -21.52 -12.32 -18.08
C PHE A 454 -21.95 -11.29 -19.11
N LEU A 455 -21.01 -10.44 -19.53
CA LEU A 455 -21.27 -9.41 -20.52
C LEU A 455 -21.38 -10.01 -21.94
N ASN A 456 -22.04 -9.28 -22.84
CA ASN A 456 -22.20 -9.67 -24.25
C ASN A 456 -20.91 -9.58 -25.06
#